data_AF-A0A8X6WTX3-F1
#
_entry.id   AF-A0A8X6WTX3-F1
#
_cell.length_a   1.000
_cell.length_b   1.000
_cell.length_c   1.000
_cell.angle_alpha   90.00
_cell.angle_beta   90.00
_cell.angle_gamma   90.00
#
_symmetry.space_group_name_H-M   'P 1'
#
loop_
_entity.id
_entity.type
_entity.pdbx_description
1 polymer ?
#
loop_
_entity_poly.entity_id
_entity_poly.type
_entity_poly.pdbx_seq_one_letter_code
_entity_poly.pdbx_strand_id
1 'polypeptide(L)'
;MVKSTLGYWNIRGLAQPIRYLLHHEKEDFEDRRYLFTDNTWQNEKYALGLDFPNLPYYIDGDTRITQSTAILRYLGGNMVLMEKTSRKNFEYLSRSSK
;
A
#
# COMPACT_ATOMS: atom_id res chain seq x y z
N MET A 1 4.59 -16.58 -7.99
CA MET A 1 3.66 -15.45 -7.78
C MET A 1 4.36 -14.20 -8.27
N VAL A 2 3.66 -13.33 -8.99
CA VAL A 2 4.25 -12.07 -9.46
C VAL A 2 4.45 -11.19 -8.24
N LYS A 3 5.67 -10.67 -8.07
CA LYS A 3 6.05 -9.83 -6.93
C LYS A 3 5.31 -8.49 -7.01
N SER A 4 4.68 -8.06 -5.92
CA SER A 4 4.02 -6.75 -5.86
C SER A 4 5.04 -5.61 -5.89
N THR A 5 4.64 -4.42 -6.33
CA THR A 5 5.54 -3.26 -6.47
C THR A 5 4.95 -2.03 -5.79
N LEU A 6 5.72 -1.41 -4.90
CA LEU A 6 5.43 -0.10 -4.31
C LEU A 6 6.34 0.95 -4.94
N GLY A 7 5.78 1.92 -5.66
CA GLY A 7 6.51 3.02 -6.26
C GLY A 7 6.40 4.31 -5.47
N TYR A 8 7.53 4.93 -5.11
CA TYR A 8 7.55 6.26 -4.51
C TYR A 8 8.90 6.95 -4.69
N TRP A 9 8.99 8.22 -4.29
CA TRP A 9 10.25 8.91 -4.13
C TRP A 9 11.19 8.17 -3.17
N ASN A 10 12.51 8.32 -3.36
CA ASN A 10 13.54 7.83 -2.46
C ASN A 10 13.64 8.66 -1.16
N ILE A 11 12.51 8.80 -0.49
CA ILE A 11 12.33 9.39 0.83
C ILE A 11 11.32 8.54 1.59
N ARG A 12 11.14 8.82 2.88
CA ARG A 12 10.08 8.17 3.68
C ARG A 12 8.69 8.58 3.17
N GLY A 13 8.35 9.85 3.36
CA GLY A 13 7.11 10.49 2.89
C GLY A 13 5.85 9.63 3.08
N LEU A 14 4.93 9.71 2.11
CA LEU A 14 3.64 9.02 2.16
C LEU A 14 3.75 7.48 2.02
N ALA A 15 4.86 6.97 1.50
CA ALA A 15 5.06 5.53 1.31
C ALA A 15 5.60 4.81 2.56
N GLN A 16 6.15 5.54 3.54
CA GLN A 16 6.77 4.89 4.70
C GLN A 16 5.80 4.02 5.53
N PRO A 17 4.57 4.47 5.84
CA PRO A 17 3.61 3.62 6.54
C PRO A 17 3.26 2.35 5.74
N ILE A 18 3.23 2.45 4.41
CA ILE A 18 2.95 1.33 3.51
C ILE A 18 4.09 0.30 3.57
N ARG A 19 5.35 0.76 3.49
CA ARG A 19 6.54 -0.11 3.66
C ARG A 19 6.53 -0.83 5.00
N TYR A 20 6.19 -0.13 6.09
CA TYR A 20 6.10 -0.74 7.41
C TYR A 20 5.04 -1.83 7.46
N LEU A 21 3.87 -1.60 6.88
CA LEU A 21 2.81 -2.59 6.81
C LEU A 21 3.25 -3.83 6.02
N LEU A 22 3.83 -3.64 4.83
CA LEU A 22 4.33 -4.74 3.99
C LEU A 22 5.40 -5.57 4.72
N HIS A 23 6.35 -4.91 5.40
CA HIS A 23 7.38 -5.61 6.19
C HIS A 23 6.82 -6.31 7.43
N HIS A 24 5.83 -5.72 8.10
CA HIS A 24 5.16 -6.33 9.26
C HIS A 24 4.48 -7.65 8.88
N GLU A 25 3.82 -7.68 7.71
CA GLU A 25 3.19 -8.87 7.16
C GLU A 25 4.18 -9.81 6.46
N LYS A 26 5.48 -9.44 6.41
CA LYS A 26 6.56 -10.19 5.76
C LYS A 26 6.31 -10.45 4.27
N GLU A 27 5.62 -9.52 3.60
CA GLU A 27 5.37 -9.57 2.17
C GLU A 27 6.67 -9.36 1.40
N ASP A 28 6.92 -10.18 0.38
CA ASP A 28 8.03 -9.96 -0.55
C ASP A 28 7.56 -9.03 -1.68
N PHE A 29 8.02 -7.76 -1.66
CA PHE A 29 7.63 -6.73 -2.62
C PHE A 29 8.84 -5.96 -3.18
N GLU A 30 8.70 -5.39 -4.36
CA GLU A 30 9.68 -4.48 -4.97
C GLU A 30 9.42 -3.04 -4.47
N ASP A 31 10.38 -2.45 -3.76
CA ASP A 31 10.35 -1.03 -3.37
C ASP A 31 11.02 -0.20 -4.46
N ARG A 32 10.23 0.21 -5.46
CA ARG A 32 10.69 1.01 -6.59
C ARG A 32 10.84 2.47 -6.17
N ARG A 33 12.10 2.91 -6.02
CA ARG A 33 12.44 4.24 -5.52
C ARG A 33 12.95 5.16 -6.62
N TYR A 34 12.23 6.24 -6.88
CA TYR A 34 12.62 7.28 -7.83
C TYR A 34 13.48 8.36 -7.16
N LEU A 35 14.56 8.79 -7.81
CA LEU A 35 15.30 9.97 -7.37
C LEU A 35 14.67 11.23 -7.99
N PHE A 36 14.62 12.33 -7.24
CA PHE A 36 14.15 13.61 -7.79
C PHE A 36 15.04 14.13 -8.93
N THR A 37 16.29 13.68 -8.99
CA THR A 37 17.27 14.05 -10.00
C THR A 37 17.12 13.29 -11.31
N ASP A 38 16.39 12.17 -11.30
CA ASP A 38 16.14 11.39 -12.50
C ASP A 38 14.72 11.66 -13.04
N ASN A 39 14.59 11.78 -14.36
CA ASN A 39 13.29 11.96 -15.02
C ASN A 39 12.54 10.62 -15.17
N THR A 40 12.97 9.56 -14.47
CA THR A 40 12.44 8.20 -14.64
C THR A 40 10.95 8.15 -14.34
N TRP A 41 10.51 8.77 -13.24
CA TRP A 41 9.08 8.88 -12.94
C TRP A 41 8.30 9.59 -14.04
N GLN A 42 8.82 10.70 -14.57
CA GLN A 42 8.13 11.46 -15.62
C GLN A 42 8.00 10.67 -16.92
N ASN A 43 9.00 9.85 -17.24
CA ASN A 43 9.02 9.02 -18.44
C ASN A 43 8.09 7.80 -18.32
N GLU A 44 7.90 7.25 -17.12
CA GLU A 44 7.17 6.00 -16.92
C GLU A 44 5.73 6.17 -16.46
N LYS A 45 5.36 7.30 -15.83
CA LYS A 45 4.08 7.47 -15.14
C LYS A 45 2.83 7.07 -15.94
N TYR A 46 2.82 7.29 -17.26
CA TYR A 46 1.70 6.95 -18.13
C TYR A 46 1.79 5.54 -18.74
N ALA A 47 2.95 4.89 -18.68
CA ALA A 47 3.17 3.52 -19.16
C ALA A 47 2.77 2.45 -18.13
N LEU A 48 2.55 2.84 -16.87
CA LEU A 48 2.22 1.93 -15.78
C LEU A 48 0.75 1.49 -15.74
N GLY A 49 -0.11 2.00 -16.63
CA GLY A 49 -1.54 1.64 -16.68
C GLY A 49 -2.32 2.04 -15.43
N LEU A 50 -1.89 3.09 -14.72
CA LEU A 50 -2.58 3.62 -13.54
C LEU A 50 -3.75 4.51 -14.00
N ASP A 51 -4.94 4.37 -13.40
CA ASP A 51 -6.09 5.23 -13.69
C ASP A 51 -5.82 6.71 -13.35
N PHE A 52 -5.09 6.93 -12.25
CA PHE A 52 -4.73 8.27 -11.76
C PHE A 52 -3.22 8.36 -11.49
N PRO A 53 -2.36 8.50 -12.53
CA PRO A 53 -0.90 8.43 -12.39
C PRO A 53 -0.34 9.38 -11.33
N ASN A 54 0.09 8.81 -10.20
CA ASN A 54 0.65 9.56 -9.09
C ASN A 54 1.51 8.68 -8.19
N LEU A 55 2.32 9.31 -7.34
CA LEU A 55 3.10 8.67 -6.30
C LEU A 55 2.47 8.94 -4.92
N PRO A 56 2.38 7.95 -4.02
CA PRO A 56 2.75 6.55 -4.24
C PRO A 56 1.73 5.78 -5.08
N TYR A 57 2.22 4.75 -5.76
CA TYR A 57 1.41 3.70 -6.40
C TYR A 57 1.76 2.32 -5.85
N TYR A 58 0.82 1.39 -5.93
CA TYR A 58 1.00 -0.02 -5.61
C TYR A 58 0.42 -0.88 -6.74
N ILE A 59 1.19 -1.87 -7.21
CA ILE A 59 0.80 -2.81 -8.26
C ILE A 59 0.91 -4.22 -7.70
N ASP A 60 -0.18 -5.00 -7.83
CA ASP A 60 -0.30 -6.35 -7.30
C ASP A 60 -1.16 -7.19 -8.25
N GLY A 61 -0.50 -7.96 -9.12
CA GLY A 61 -1.14 -8.63 -10.24
C GLY A 61 -1.84 -7.64 -11.19
N ASP A 62 -3.15 -7.80 -11.35
CA ASP A 62 -3.99 -6.90 -12.16
C ASP A 62 -4.41 -5.63 -11.40
N THR A 63 -4.22 -5.60 -10.08
CA THR A 63 -4.61 -4.47 -9.24
C THR A 63 -3.58 -3.35 -9.34
N ARG A 64 -4.05 -2.14 -9.64
CA ARG A 64 -3.24 -0.92 -9.79
C ARG A 64 -3.87 0.20 -8.98
N ILE A 65 -3.21 0.63 -7.91
CA ILE A 65 -3.76 1.59 -6.95
C ILE A 65 -2.81 2.76 -6.78
N THR A 66 -3.34 3.96 -6.79
CA THR A 66 -2.67 5.20 -6.40
C THR A 66 -3.35 5.80 -5.17
N GLN A 67 -2.75 6.81 -4.55
CA GLN A 67 -3.15 7.41 -3.27
C GLN A 67 -2.78 6.56 -2.04
N SER A 68 -1.96 7.12 -1.16
CA SER A 68 -1.38 6.40 -0.02
C SER A 68 -2.42 5.79 0.92
N THR A 69 -3.52 6.50 1.18
CA THR A 69 -4.61 6.01 2.03
C THR A 69 -5.41 4.88 1.39
N ALA A 70 -5.58 4.90 0.07
CA ALA A 70 -6.23 3.82 -0.67
C ALA A 70 -5.36 2.55 -0.65
N ILE A 71 -4.05 2.70 -0.87
CA ILE A 71 -3.10 1.58 -0.77
C ILE A 71 -3.12 0.97 0.63
N LEU A 72 -3.05 1.78 1.69
CA LEU A 72 -3.11 1.29 3.08
C LEU A 72 -4.42 0.57 3.38
N ARG A 73 -5.57 1.05 2.86
CA ARG A 73 -6.87 0.40 3.04
C ARG A 73 -6.96 -0.92 2.28
N TYR A 74 -6.44 -0.98 1.05
CA TYR A 74 -6.37 -2.20 0.26
C TYR A 74 -5.55 -3.27 1.00
N LEU A 75 -4.34 -2.91 1.43
CA LEU A 75 -3.48 -3.80 2.19
C LEU A 75 -4.13 -4.20 3.51
N GLY A 76 -4.61 -3.25 4.31
CA GLY A 76 -5.21 -3.52 5.62
C GLY A 76 -6.53 -4.31 5.57
N GLY A 77 -7.30 -4.19 4.48
CA GLY A 77 -8.55 -4.93 4.27
C GLY A 77 -8.36 -6.33 3.70
N ASN A 78 -7.35 -6.52 2.84
CA ASN A 78 -6.98 -7.83 2.31
C ASN A 78 -6.11 -8.63 3.29
N MET A 79 -5.39 -7.94 4.18
CA MET A 79 -4.60 -8.55 5.24
C MET A 79 -5.46 -8.75 6.49
N VAL A 80 -5.16 -9.78 7.27
CA VAL A 80 -5.86 -10.25 8.49
C VAL A 80 -6.06 -9.16 9.58
N LEU A 81 -5.55 -7.93 9.37
CA LEU A 81 -5.66 -6.79 10.28
C LEU A 81 -7.09 -6.29 10.45
N MET A 82 -7.92 -6.28 9.40
CA MET A 82 -9.34 -5.94 9.56
C MET A 82 -10.10 -6.99 10.36
N GLU A 83 -9.87 -8.29 10.15
CA GLU A 83 -10.53 -9.35 10.91
C GLU A 83 -10.23 -9.27 12.42
N LYS A 84 -8.97 -9.01 12.79
CA LYS A 84 -8.56 -8.84 14.19
C LYS A 84 -9.21 -7.61 14.85
N THR A 85 -9.46 -6.55 14.09
CA THR A 85 -10.08 -5.31 14.59
C THR A 85 -11.60 -5.48 14.75
N SER A 86 -12.26 -6.10 13.77
CA SER A 86 -13.69 -6.43 13.84
C SER A 86 -13.99 -7.34 15.04
N ARG A 87 -13.15 -8.35 15.28
CA ARG A 87 -13.30 -9.29 16.40
C ARG A 87 -13.14 -8.59 17.76
N LYS A 88 -12.16 -7.68 17.91
CA LYS A 88 -11.99 -6.85 19.11
C LYS A 88 -13.14 -5.88 19.36
N ASN A 89 -13.67 -5.26 18.30
CA ASN A 89 -14.81 -4.35 18.42
C ASN A 89 -16.10 -5.09 18.82
N PHE A 90 -16.31 -6.31 18.32
CA PHE A 90 -17.43 -7.15 18.70
C PHE A 90 -17.33 -7.63 20.16
N GLU A 91 -16.14 -8.01 20.62
CA GLU A 91 -15.87 -8.34 22.03
C GLU A 91 -16.07 -7.14 22.97
N TYR A 92 -15.71 -5.92 22.54
CA TYR A 92 -15.94 -4.71 23.33
C TYR A 92 -17.43 -4.37 23.46
N LEU A 93 -18.19 -4.40 22.36
CA LEU A 93 -19.63 -4.09 22.35
C LEU A 93 -20.45 -5.13 23.13
N SER A 94 -20.07 -6.41 23.07
CA SER A 94 -20.70 -7.47 23.85
C SER A 94 -20.40 -7.40 25.35
N ARG A 95 -19.27 -6.81 25.76
CA ARG A 95 -18.93 -6.56 27.17
C ARG A 95 -19.58 -5.28 27.72
N SER A 96 -19.86 -4.30 26.88
CA SER A 96 -20.51 -3.03 27.28
C SER A 96 -22.04 -3.10 27.32
N SER A 97 -22.62 -4.24 26.90
CA SER A 97 -24.06 -4.51 26.89
C SER A 97 -24.52 -5.41 28.05
N LYS A 98 -23.69 -5.55 29.09
CA LYS A 98 -24.02 -6.15 30.39
C LYS A 98 -23.80 -5.11 31.48
#